data_AF-A0A081D8Y6-F1
#
_entry.id   AF-A0A081D8Y6-F1
#
_cell.length_a   1.000
_cell.length_b   1.000
_cell.length_c   1.000
_cell.angle_alpha   90.00
_cell.angle_beta   90.00
_cell.angle_gamma   90.00
#
_symmetry.space_group_name_H-M   'P 1'
#
loop_
_entity.id
_entity.type
_entity.pdbx_description
1 polymer ?
#
loop_
_entity_poly.entity_id
_entity_poly.type
_entity_poly.pdbx_seq_one_letter_code
_entity_poly.pdbx_strand_id
1 'polypeptide(L)'
;MRGIDVSALKKNEEVMEKLSARVLGRVALHDVIDPATQTVIVEAGELITEEIADIIETSDLESVEVRSPLTCEAKKGICVKCYGRNLATNKLVMRGEAVGVIAAQSIGEPGTQLTLRTFHVGGVAGNVSQENTIVAKHDGILEIEDLKLVKSEDNTGNPVNVVISRTAEAKVLHPATKMLLNSNNIPYGSELYATAGTKVKKGDVLAKWDPFNGVIISEFAGKIKFENIIQGTTFQVETDEQTGYEEKVITDSRDKKLIPTLHIVDSKGDTQISYNLPVGSHLMVNDSEKIKVGKVLVKIPRKSAKAGDITGGLPRVTELFEARNPSNPAVVSEIDGVVAFGKIKRGNREIIVTSKTDEVKKYLVKLSNQILVQENDYVRAGMPLSDGSITP
;
A
#
# COMPACT_ATOMS: atom_id res chain seq x y z
N MET A 1 -26.75 -7.76 -17.37
CA MET A 1 -26.00 -6.51 -17.59
C MET A 1 -25.04 -6.33 -16.45
N ARG A 2 -23.78 -5.99 -16.75
CA ARG A 2 -22.73 -5.76 -15.75
C ARG A 2 -22.28 -4.31 -15.81
N GLY A 3 -21.99 -3.71 -14.66
CA GLY A 3 -21.42 -2.37 -14.53
C GLY A 3 -20.11 -2.39 -13.78
N ILE A 4 -19.62 -1.19 -13.49
CA ILE A 4 -18.54 -0.99 -12.53
C ILE A 4 -19.09 -0.08 -11.43
N ASP A 5 -18.70 -0.37 -10.20
CA ASP A 5 -18.99 0.51 -9.08
C ASP A 5 -17.96 1.65 -9.07
N VAL A 6 -18.43 2.90 -9.11
CA VAL A 6 -17.58 4.08 -9.14
C VAL A 6 -17.79 4.84 -7.84
N SER A 7 -16.72 4.97 -7.07
CA SER A 7 -16.63 5.80 -5.86
C SER A 7 -15.72 7.00 -6.08
N ALA A 8 -15.75 7.99 -5.18
CA ALA A 8 -14.77 9.07 -5.20
C ALA A 8 -13.34 8.50 -5.11
N LEU A 9 -12.40 9.06 -5.87
CA LEU A 9 -11.00 8.65 -5.78
C LEU A 9 -10.39 9.29 -4.53
N LYS A 10 -10.33 8.51 -3.46
CA LYS A 10 -9.71 8.91 -2.19
C LYS A 10 -8.29 8.36 -2.14
N LYS A 11 -7.32 9.24 -1.90
CA LYS A 11 -5.98 8.82 -1.48
C LYS A 11 -5.92 9.10 0.02
N ASN A 12 -5.85 8.04 0.82
CA ASN A 12 -6.15 8.11 2.26
C ASN A 12 -7.59 8.63 2.47
N GLU A 13 -7.77 9.86 2.96
CA GLU A 13 -9.09 10.53 2.87
C GLU A 13 -9.01 11.94 2.28
N GLU A 14 -7.97 12.23 1.50
CA GLU A 14 -8.03 13.38 0.59
C GLU A 14 -8.77 12.93 -0.67
N VAL A 15 -9.85 13.65 -1.01
CA VAL A 15 -10.62 13.41 -2.22
C VAL A 15 -9.84 14.01 -3.39
N MET A 16 -9.07 13.17 -4.08
CA MET A 16 -8.32 13.56 -5.29
C MET A 16 -9.27 13.89 -6.43
N GLU A 17 -10.34 13.09 -6.55
CA GLU A 17 -11.37 13.28 -7.55
C GLU A 17 -12.73 12.94 -6.94
N LYS A 18 -13.65 13.91 -7.02
CA LYS A 18 -15.00 13.79 -6.48
C LYS A 18 -15.82 12.73 -7.20
N LEU A 19 -16.85 12.20 -6.53
CA LEU A 19 -17.74 11.20 -7.13
C LEU A 19 -18.42 11.79 -8.38
N SER A 20 -18.98 12.99 -8.28
CA SER A 20 -19.60 13.76 -9.37
C SER A 20 -18.73 13.81 -10.63
N ALA A 21 -17.45 14.16 -10.50
CA ALA A 21 -16.51 14.24 -11.62
C ALA A 21 -16.28 12.89 -12.30
N ARG A 22 -16.22 11.80 -11.52
CA ARG A 22 -15.96 10.45 -12.05
C ARG A 22 -17.18 9.81 -12.73
N VAL A 23 -18.38 10.17 -12.29
CA VAL A 23 -19.64 9.66 -12.85
C VAL A 23 -20.21 10.52 -13.98
N LEU A 24 -19.80 11.79 -14.08
CA LEU A 24 -20.26 12.72 -15.10
C LEU A 24 -20.11 12.15 -16.51
N GLY A 25 -21.20 12.21 -17.29
CA GLY A 25 -21.23 11.72 -18.66
C GLY A 25 -21.30 10.20 -18.80
N ARG A 26 -21.38 9.45 -17.70
CA ARG A 26 -21.67 8.00 -17.71
C ARG A 26 -23.17 7.75 -17.63
N VAL A 27 -23.56 6.50 -17.87
CA VAL A 27 -24.96 6.06 -17.81
C VAL A 27 -25.16 5.20 -16.57
N ALA A 28 -26.18 5.49 -15.77
CA ALA A 28 -26.53 4.71 -14.58
C ALA A 28 -26.92 3.27 -14.96
N LEU A 29 -26.46 2.29 -14.19
CA LEU A 29 -26.86 0.89 -14.41
C LEU A 29 -28.22 0.59 -13.77
N HIS A 30 -28.42 1.09 -12.54
CA HIS A 30 -29.62 0.95 -11.73
C HIS A 30 -30.14 2.34 -11.33
N ASP A 31 -31.35 2.39 -10.79
CA ASP A 31 -31.91 3.62 -10.23
C ASP A 31 -31.03 4.09 -9.07
N VAL A 32 -30.55 5.32 -9.14
CA VAL A 32 -29.74 5.94 -8.09
C VAL A 32 -30.71 6.67 -7.17
N ILE A 33 -30.80 6.21 -5.92
CA ILE A 33 -31.75 6.71 -4.94
C ILE A 33 -30.97 7.42 -3.84
N ASP A 34 -31.41 8.63 -3.48
CA ASP A 34 -30.86 9.35 -2.33
C ASP A 34 -31.24 8.64 -1.02
N PRO A 35 -30.27 8.20 -0.19
CA PRO A 35 -30.56 7.54 1.08
C PRO A 35 -31.36 8.40 2.06
N ALA A 36 -31.19 9.73 2.03
CA ALA A 36 -31.82 10.64 2.97
C ALA A 36 -33.28 10.95 2.61
N THR A 37 -33.54 11.22 1.34
CA THR A 37 -34.88 11.64 0.88
C THR A 37 -35.70 10.49 0.29
N GLN A 38 -35.09 9.34 0.02
CA GLN A 38 -35.68 8.22 -0.73
C GLN A 38 -36.20 8.62 -2.12
N THR A 39 -35.67 9.70 -2.69
CA THR A 39 -36.03 10.15 -4.04
C THR A 39 -35.07 9.56 -5.07
N VAL A 40 -35.60 9.24 -6.25
CA VAL A 40 -34.79 8.78 -7.38
C VAL A 40 -34.08 10.00 -7.98
N ILE A 41 -32.76 10.00 -7.95
CA ILE A 41 -31.91 11.05 -8.51
C ILE A 41 -31.76 10.85 -10.03
N VAL A 42 -31.54 9.60 -10.46
CA VAL A 42 -31.43 9.23 -11.88
C VAL A 42 -31.95 7.81 -12.10
N GLU A 43 -32.73 7.61 -13.16
CA GLU A 43 -33.28 6.29 -13.50
C GLU A 43 -32.25 5.39 -14.19
N ALA A 44 -32.48 4.09 -14.10
CA ALA A 44 -31.65 3.07 -14.73
C ALA A 44 -31.55 3.29 -16.24
N GLY A 45 -30.31 3.45 -16.73
CA GLY A 45 -30.04 3.59 -18.15
C GLY A 45 -30.16 5.02 -18.69
N GLU A 46 -30.27 6.01 -17.81
CA GLU A 46 -30.17 7.44 -18.13
C GLU A 46 -28.75 7.99 -18.00
N LEU A 47 -28.49 9.09 -18.70
CA LEU A 47 -27.20 9.77 -18.70
C LEU A 47 -27.08 10.68 -17.47
N ILE A 48 -25.96 10.57 -16.76
CA ILE A 48 -25.61 11.48 -15.67
C ILE A 48 -25.11 12.78 -16.27
N THR A 49 -25.95 13.81 -16.23
CA THR A 49 -25.63 15.20 -16.60
C THR A 49 -24.95 15.94 -15.46
N GLU A 50 -24.48 17.16 -15.71
CA GLU A 50 -23.91 18.03 -14.69
C GLU A 50 -24.87 18.26 -13.50
N GLU A 51 -26.15 18.54 -13.80
CA GLU A 51 -27.18 18.77 -12.78
C GLU A 51 -27.38 17.54 -11.88
N ILE A 52 -27.44 16.35 -12.50
CA ILE A 52 -27.58 15.08 -11.78
C ILE A 52 -26.31 14.79 -10.97
N ALA A 53 -25.12 15.05 -11.53
CA ALA A 53 -23.85 14.85 -10.84
C ALA A 53 -23.72 15.74 -9.60
N ASP A 54 -24.19 16.99 -9.67
CA ASP A 54 -24.22 17.91 -8.52
C ASP A 54 -25.18 17.40 -7.43
N ILE A 55 -26.36 16.88 -7.80
CA ILE A 55 -27.29 16.26 -6.85
C ILE A 55 -26.65 15.03 -6.18
N ILE A 56 -25.98 14.18 -6.96
CA ILE A 56 -25.24 13.01 -6.44
C ILE A 56 -24.16 13.45 -5.45
N GLU A 57 -23.45 14.55 -5.68
CA GLU A 57 -22.43 15.06 -4.77
C GLU A 57 -23.03 15.59 -3.45
N THR A 58 -24.22 16.17 -3.51
CA THR A 58 -24.93 16.66 -2.31
C THR A 58 -25.62 15.55 -1.52
N SER A 59 -25.84 14.38 -2.13
CA SER A 59 -26.39 13.21 -1.48
C SER A 59 -25.29 12.42 -0.75
N ASP A 60 -25.67 11.67 0.28
CA ASP A 60 -24.75 10.83 1.07
C ASP A 60 -24.36 9.52 0.34
N LEU A 61 -24.22 9.56 -0.98
CA LEU A 61 -23.86 8.40 -1.80
C LEU A 61 -22.35 8.17 -1.78
N GLU A 62 -21.93 6.97 -1.33
CA GLU A 62 -20.52 6.58 -1.34
C GLU A 62 -20.04 6.11 -2.72
N SER A 63 -20.92 5.48 -3.49
CA SER A 63 -20.64 4.95 -4.81
C SER A 63 -21.89 4.87 -5.70
N VAL A 64 -21.66 4.82 -7.01
CA VAL A 64 -22.71 4.69 -8.04
C VAL A 64 -22.31 3.61 -9.04
N GLU A 65 -23.21 2.66 -9.27
CA GLU A 65 -23.04 1.66 -10.31
C GLU A 65 -23.35 2.26 -11.69
N VAL A 66 -22.32 2.31 -12.54
CA VAL A 66 -22.41 2.86 -13.90
C VAL A 66 -22.07 1.81 -14.95
N ARG A 67 -22.60 2.02 -16.15
CA ARG A 67 -22.21 1.23 -17.31
C ARG A 67 -20.77 1.55 -17.71
N SER A 68 -20.08 0.53 -18.23
CA SER A 68 -18.68 0.65 -18.65
C SER A 68 -18.46 0.03 -20.04
N PRO A 69 -17.51 0.55 -20.83
CA PRO A 69 -17.04 -0.13 -22.03
C PRO A 69 -16.48 -1.53 -21.76
N LEU A 70 -15.87 -1.74 -20.58
CA LEU A 70 -15.25 -3.03 -20.19
C LEU A 70 -16.27 -4.14 -19.97
N THR A 71 -17.50 -3.77 -19.60
CA THR A 71 -18.59 -4.71 -19.32
C THR A 71 -19.60 -4.76 -20.47
N CYS A 72 -19.27 -4.19 -21.62
CA CYS A 72 -20.16 -4.15 -22.77
C CYS A 72 -20.28 -5.54 -23.44
N GLU A 73 -21.50 -6.05 -23.55
CA GLU A 73 -21.79 -7.36 -24.17
C GLU A 73 -21.94 -7.28 -25.71
N ALA A 74 -21.66 -6.12 -26.31
CA ALA A 74 -21.74 -5.94 -27.76
C ALA A 74 -20.67 -6.79 -28.47
N LYS A 75 -21.09 -7.60 -29.45
CA LYS A 75 -20.17 -8.50 -30.19
C LYS A 75 -19.11 -7.76 -31.02
N LYS A 76 -19.42 -6.53 -31.48
CA LYS A 76 -18.53 -5.67 -32.25
C LYS A 76 -18.74 -4.23 -31.82
N GLY A 77 -17.65 -3.56 -31.42
CA GLY A 77 -17.69 -2.20 -30.90
C GLY A 77 -18.32 -2.11 -29.51
N ILE A 78 -18.72 -0.90 -29.12
CA ILE A 78 -19.29 -0.58 -27.81
C ILE A 78 -20.67 0.04 -28.04
N CYS A 79 -21.66 -0.28 -27.21
CA CYS A 79 -22.97 0.35 -27.31
C CYS A 79 -22.95 1.79 -26.76
N VAL A 80 -23.83 2.65 -27.29
CA VAL A 80 -23.95 4.07 -26.91
C VAL A 80 -24.04 4.24 -25.39
N LYS A 81 -24.85 3.41 -24.72
CA LYS A 81 -25.05 3.48 -23.27
C LYS A 81 -23.83 3.05 -22.45
N CYS A 82 -22.97 2.18 -22.95
CA CYS A 82 -21.76 1.75 -22.22
C CYS A 82 -20.63 2.77 -22.32
N TYR A 83 -20.61 3.60 -23.37
CA TYR A 83 -19.66 4.70 -23.49
C TYR A 83 -20.18 5.98 -22.82
N GLY A 84 -21.45 6.32 -23.05
CA GLY A 84 -22.11 7.50 -22.50
C GLY A 84 -21.89 8.75 -23.34
N ARG A 85 -21.35 9.79 -22.73
CA ARG A 85 -21.17 11.13 -23.32
C ARG A 85 -19.88 11.24 -24.12
N ASN A 86 -19.97 11.87 -25.28
CA ASN A 86 -18.80 12.36 -26.00
C ASN A 86 -18.34 13.68 -25.37
N LEU A 87 -17.11 13.70 -24.85
CA LEU A 87 -16.53 14.84 -24.15
C LEU A 87 -16.23 16.05 -25.04
N ALA A 88 -16.16 15.86 -26.37
CA ALA A 88 -15.95 16.96 -27.31
C ALA A 88 -17.24 17.71 -27.66
N THR A 89 -18.37 16.99 -27.72
CA THR A 89 -19.68 17.57 -28.11
C THR A 89 -20.62 17.74 -26.94
N ASN A 90 -20.26 17.22 -25.76
CA ASN A 90 -21.05 17.24 -24.55
C ASN A 90 -22.44 16.58 -24.67
N LYS A 91 -22.62 15.70 -25.67
CA LYS A 91 -23.86 14.95 -25.93
C LYS A 91 -23.61 13.45 -25.87
N LEU A 92 -24.69 12.65 -25.86
CA LEU A 92 -24.58 11.20 -26.04
C LEU A 92 -23.82 10.87 -27.33
N VAL A 93 -22.92 9.89 -27.24
CA VAL A 93 -22.12 9.42 -28.36
C VAL A 93 -23.03 8.94 -29.50
N MET A 94 -22.70 9.33 -30.74
CA MET A 94 -23.46 8.89 -31.90
C MET A 94 -23.00 7.50 -32.36
N ARG A 95 -23.93 6.73 -32.92
CA ARG A 95 -23.58 5.44 -33.56
C ARG A 95 -22.65 5.72 -34.75
N GLY A 96 -21.52 5.01 -34.77
CA GLY A 96 -20.49 5.17 -35.81
C GLY A 96 -19.29 6.02 -35.40
N GLU A 97 -19.32 6.65 -34.22
CA GLU A 97 -18.14 7.36 -33.70
C GLU A 97 -17.01 6.39 -33.33
N ALA A 98 -15.80 6.72 -33.76
CA ALA A 98 -14.60 5.90 -33.55
C ALA A 98 -13.99 6.11 -32.15
N VAL A 99 -14.76 5.78 -31.12
CA VAL A 99 -14.38 6.00 -29.70
C VAL A 99 -13.04 5.38 -29.31
N GLY A 100 -12.63 4.27 -29.95
CA GLY A 100 -11.33 3.64 -29.68
C GLY A 100 -10.15 4.48 -30.15
N VAL A 101 -10.26 5.15 -31.31
CA VAL A 101 -9.21 6.04 -31.82
C VAL A 101 -9.13 7.30 -30.97
N ILE A 102 -10.28 7.86 -30.60
CA ILE A 102 -10.38 9.03 -29.71
C ILE A 102 -9.70 8.71 -28.37
N ALA A 103 -10.06 7.59 -27.74
CA ALA A 103 -9.46 7.17 -26.47
C ALA A 103 -7.94 6.97 -26.56
N ALA A 104 -7.44 6.36 -27.64
CA ALA A 104 -6.00 6.19 -27.86
C ALA A 104 -5.27 7.54 -27.99
N GLN A 105 -5.84 8.49 -28.73
CA GLN A 105 -5.27 9.84 -28.88
C GLN A 105 -5.29 10.62 -27.57
N SER A 106 -6.40 10.55 -26.82
CA SER A 106 -6.55 11.23 -25.52
C SER A 106 -5.54 10.76 -24.46
N ILE A 107 -4.90 9.60 -24.64
CA ILE A 107 -3.81 9.13 -23.78
C ILE A 107 -2.44 9.41 -24.43
N GLY A 108 -2.29 9.09 -25.72
CA GLY A 108 -1.00 9.15 -26.42
C GLY A 108 -0.45 10.57 -26.61
N GLU A 109 -1.28 11.51 -27.09
CA GLU A 109 -0.84 12.89 -27.34
C GLU A 109 -0.43 13.59 -26.03
N PRO A 110 -1.26 13.61 -24.96
CA PRO A 110 -0.84 14.18 -23.69
C PRO A 110 0.37 13.48 -23.09
N GLY A 111 0.46 12.15 -23.19
CA GLY A 111 1.60 11.39 -22.66
C GLY A 111 2.93 11.76 -23.31
N THR A 112 2.96 11.86 -24.64
CA THR A 112 4.16 12.33 -25.36
C THR A 112 4.50 13.78 -25.05
N GLN A 113 3.49 14.66 -24.92
CA GLN A 113 3.68 16.06 -24.56
C GLN A 113 4.20 16.25 -23.14
N LEU A 114 3.65 15.53 -22.17
CA LEU A 114 4.08 15.53 -20.76
C LEU A 114 5.54 15.11 -20.66
N THR A 115 5.92 14.04 -21.35
CA THR A 115 7.29 13.54 -21.40
C THR A 115 8.25 14.64 -21.89
N LEU A 116 7.94 15.29 -23.00
CA LEU A 116 8.75 16.40 -23.52
C LEU A 116 8.82 17.58 -22.54
N ARG A 117 7.70 18.01 -21.94
CA ARG A 117 7.69 19.14 -21.00
C ARG A 117 8.54 18.87 -19.75
N THR A 118 8.49 17.66 -19.19
CA THR A 118 9.25 17.32 -17.97
C THR A 118 10.75 17.32 -18.20
N PHE A 119 11.24 16.88 -19.37
CA PHE A 119 12.68 16.94 -19.68
C PHE A 119 13.22 18.38 -19.77
N HIS A 120 12.41 19.35 -20.21
CA HIS A 120 12.84 20.75 -20.33
C HIS A 120 12.76 21.54 -19.01
N VAL A 121 11.95 21.07 -18.05
CA VAL A 121 11.82 21.65 -16.70
C VAL A 121 12.73 20.94 -15.68
N GLY A 122 13.64 20.07 -16.15
CA GLY A 122 14.46 19.10 -15.40
C GLY A 122 15.45 19.62 -14.36
N GLY A 123 15.17 20.75 -13.70
CA GLY A 123 15.95 21.29 -12.58
C GLY A 123 15.12 21.58 -11.31
N VAL A 124 13.79 21.55 -11.34
CA VAL A 124 12.97 21.80 -10.14
C VAL A 124 12.37 20.48 -9.68
N ALA A 125 13.14 19.70 -8.93
CA ALA A 125 12.65 18.54 -8.21
C ALA A 125 11.62 19.02 -7.17
N GLY A 126 10.34 19.02 -7.55
CA GLY A 126 9.27 19.15 -6.59
C GLY A 126 9.30 17.90 -5.71
N ASN A 127 9.82 18.05 -4.49
CA ASN A 127 9.68 17.01 -3.47
C ASN A 127 8.20 16.78 -3.25
N VAL A 128 7.64 15.76 -3.88
CA VAL A 128 6.33 15.23 -3.49
C VAL A 128 6.54 14.71 -2.07
N SER A 129 6.10 15.50 -1.10
CA SER A 129 6.17 15.15 0.32
C SER A 129 5.40 13.85 0.51
N GLN A 130 6.10 12.77 0.83
CA GLN A 130 5.44 11.53 1.21
C GLN A 130 4.74 11.76 2.54
N GLU A 131 3.43 11.59 2.57
CA GLU A 131 2.67 11.58 3.81
C GLU A 131 3.17 10.43 4.69
N ASN A 132 3.73 10.78 5.84
CA ASN A 132 4.34 9.84 6.78
C ASN A 132 3.67 9.88 8.15
N THR A 133 2.48 10.46 8.22
CA THR A 133 1.75 10.73 9.46
C THR A 133 0.28 10.40 9.26
N ILE A 134 -0.33 9.72 10.23
CA ILE A 134 -1.79 9.56 10.34
C ILE A 134 -2.30 10.64 11.29
N VAL A 135 -3.26 11.43 10.82
CA VAL A 135 -3.89 12.50 11.59
C VAL A 135 -5.37 12.18 11.78
N ALA A 136 -5.90 12.41 12.98
CA ALA A 136 -7.33 12.31 13.25
C ALA A 136 -8.09 13.36 12.44
N LYS A 137 -9.01 12.92 11.58
CA LYS A 137 -9.79 13.82 10.72
C LYS A 137 -11.11 14.27 11.35
N HIS A 138 -11.57 13.55 12.37
CA HIS A 138 -12.79 13.82 13.10
C HIS A 138 -12.55 13.72 14.61
N ASP A 139 -13.37 14.43 15.38
CA ASP A 139 -13.43 14.27 16.83
C ASP A 139 -14.08 12.91 17.15
N GLY A 140 -13.42 12.11 17.98
CA GLY A 140 -13.89 10.75 18.23
C GLY A 140 -13.13 10.03 19.32
N ILE A 141 -13.43 8.76 19.49
CA ILE A 141 -12.70 7.83 20.35
C ILE A 141 -11.82 6.97 19.46
N LEU A 142 -10.51 6.97 19.71
CA LEU A 142 -9.58 6.13 18.97
C LEU A 142 -9.62 4.71 19.54
N GLU A 143 -10.00 3.75 18.71
CA GLU A 143 -9.87 2.32 18.98
C GLU A 143 -8.81 1.76 18.04
N ILE A 144 -7.89 0.95 18.54
CA ILE A 144 -6.86 0.34 17.70
C ILE A 144 -6.99 -1.17 17.84
N GLU A 145 -7.31 -1.84 16.73
CA GLU A 145 -7.36 -3.29 16.65
C GLU A 145 -5.95 -3.86 16.44
N ASP A 146 -5.69 -5.02 17.04
CA ASP A 146 -4.43 -5.76 16.96
C ASP A 146 -3.19 -4.88 17.27
N LEU A 147 -3.27 -4.13 18.37
CA LEU A 147 -2.19 -3.26 18.80
C LEU A 147 -1.18 -4.01 19.68
N LYS A 148 0.06 -4.09 19.20
CA LYS A 148 1.23 -4.46 20.02
C LYS A 148 2.23 -3.31 20.00
N LEU A 149 2.65 -2.89 21.19
CA LEU A 149 3.55 -1.76 21.38
C LEU A 149 4.83 -2.18 22.08
N VAL A 150 5.91 -1.52 21.70
CA VAL A 150 7.20 -1.60 22.39
C VAL A 150 7.68 -0.19 22.73
N LYS A 151 8.23 0.00 23.93
CA LYS A 151 8.89 1.25 24.27
C LYS A 151 10.28 1.25 23.64
N SER A 152 10.54 2.23 22.78
CA SER A 152 11.85 2.50 22.18
C SER A 152 12.29 3.92 22.56
N GLU A 153 13.55 4.22 22.27
CA GLU A 153 14.08 5.59 22.27
C GLU A 153 14.20 6.04 20.82
N ASP A 154 13.77 7.26 20.51
CA ASP A 154 13.98 7.90 19.20
C ASP A 154 15.45 8.37 19.07
N ASN A 155 15.87 8.81 17.87
CA ASN A 155 17.20 9.37 17.59
C ASN A 155 17.56 10.57 18.49
N THR A 156 16.55 11.21 19.11
CA THR A 156 16.69 12.31 20.07
C THR A 156 16.75 11.86 21.54
N GLY A 157 16.67 10.56 21.82
CA GLY A 157 16.66 9.99 23.17
C GLY A 157 15.32 10.06 23.90
N ASN A 158 14.25 10.50 23.23
CA ASN A 158 12.92 10.55 23.82
C ASN A 158 12.26 9.15 23.80
N PRO A 159 11.57 8.75 24.88
CA PRO A 159 10.83 7.50 24.91
C PRO A 159 9.62 7.59 23.97
N VAL A 160 9.61 6.76 22.94
CA VAL A 160 8.52 6.63 21.96
C VAL A 160 7.90 5.23 22.03
N ASN A 161 6.59 5.15 21.84
CA ASN A 161 5.92 3.87 21.68
C ASN A 161 5.93 3.50 20.22
N VAL A 162 6.54 2.37 19.87
CA VAL A 162 6.63 1.91 18.49
C VAL A 162 5.71 0.71 18.29
N VAL A 163 4.95 0.73 17.20
CA VAL A 163 4.03 -0.34 16.82
C VAL A 163 4.82 -1.51 16.24
N ILE A 164 4.64 -2.69 16.83
CA ILE A 164 5.25 -3.95 16.36
C ILE A 164 4.24 -4.92 15.75
N SER A 165 2.95 -4.57 15.75
CA SER A 165 1.96 -5.31 14.97
C SER A 165 1.97 -4.88 13.49
N ARG A 166 1.77 -5.85 12.61
CA ARG A 166 1.78 -5.65 11.14
C ARG A 166 0.39 -5.39 10.55
N THR A 167 -0.64 -5.73 11.31
CA THR A 167 -2.07 -5.69 10.97
C THR A 167 -2.85 -4.67 11.81
N ALA A 168 -2.14 -3.77 12.51
CA ALA A 168 -2.78 -2.75 13.34
C ALA A 168 -3.68 -1.83 12.51
N GLU A 169 -4.90 -1.63 12.97
CA GLU A 169 -5.89 -0.76 12.32
C GLU A 169 -6.42 0.25 13.35
N ALA A 170 -6.23 1.53 13.07
CA ALA A 170 -6.74 2.65 13.86
C ALA A 170 -8.13 3.06 13.39
N LYS A 171 -9.13 2.84 14.24
CA LYS A 171 -10.53 3.17 14.03
C LYS A 171 -10.92 4.37 14.89
N VAL A 172 -11.42 5.43 14.28
CA VAL A 172 -11.99 6.57 14.99
C VAL A 172 -13.49 6.39 15.06
N LEU A 173 -14.03 6.25 16.26
CA LEU A 173 -15.45 6.03 16.51
C LEU A 173 -16.14 7.31 17.00
N HIS A 174 -17.41 7.49 16.64
CA HIS A 174 -18.22 8.59 17.16
C HIS A 174 -18.53 8.38 18.66
N PRO A 175 -18.35 9.39 19.54
CA PRO A 175 -18.44 9.19 21.00
C PRO A 175 -19.80 8.72 21.52
N ALA A 176 -20.89 9.05 20.82
CA ALA A 176 -22.26 8.74 21.26
C ALA A 176 -22.85 7.48 20.61
N THR A 177 -22.53 7.23 19.33
CA THR A 177 -23.17 6.18 18.52
C THR A 177 -22.26 4.99 18.28
N LYS A 178 -20.97 5.08 18.62
CA LYS A 178 -19.93 4.10 18.29
C LYS A 178 -19.85 3.75 16.80
N MET A 179 -20.40 4.59 15.93
CA MET A 179 -20.25 4.42 14.49
C MET A 179 -18.81 4.68 14.08
N LEU A 180 -18.30 3.86 13.18
CA LEU A 180 -16.98 4.04 12.57
C LEU A 180 -17.00 5.29 11.70
N LEU A 181 -16.21 6.29 12.07
CA LEU A 181 -16.05 7.52 11.28
C LEU A 181 -14.93 7.37 10.26
N ASN A 182 -13.82 6.77 10.69
CA ASN A 182 -12.62 6.63 9.86
C ASN A 182 -11.82 5.39 10.32
N SER A 183 -11.19 4.69 9.38
CA SER A 183 -10.26 3.60 9.65
C SER A 183 -8.97 3.76 8.83
N ASN A 184 -7.80 3.61 9.46
CA ASN A 184 -6.51 3.62 8.78
C ASN A 184 -5.59 2.51 9.31
N ASN A 185 -4.89 1.83 8.41
CA ASN A 185 -3.87 0.87 8.81
C ASN A 185 -2.65 1.60 9.37
N ILE A 186 -2.14 1.16 10.52
CA ILE A 186 -0.90 1.66 11.09
C ILE A 186 0.25 0.76 10.65
N PRO A 187 1.26 1.29 9.93
CA PRO A 187 2.42 0.50 9.53
C PRO A 187 3.24 -0.04 10.72
N TYR A 188 3.89 -1.18 10.51
CA TYR A 188 4.92 -1.69 11.43
C TYR A 188 6.08 -0.69 11.54
N GLY A 189 6.54 -0.45 12.77
CA GLY A 189 7.61 0.49 13.07
C GLY A 189 7.16 1.94 13.17
N SER A 190 5.86 2.21 13.09
CA SER A 190 5.31 3.55 13.33
C SER A 190 5.42 3.92 14.81
N GLU A 191 5.82 5.17 15.07
CA GLU A 191 5.71 5.82 16.37
C GLU A 191 4.25 6.20 16.63
N LEU A 192 3.68 5.67 17.71
CA LEU A 192 2.33 5.95 18.14
C LEU A 192 2.34 7.09 19.17
N TYR A 193 1.66 8.18 18.85
CA TYR A 193 1.52 9.36 19.71
C TYR A 193 0.21 9.34 20.49
N ALA A 194 -0.85 8.75 19.91
CA ALA A 194 -2.16 8.63 20.55
C ALA A 194 -2.30 7.31 21.32
N THR A 195 -3.00 7.33 22.46
CA THR A 195 -3.26 6.12 23.25
C THR A 195 -4.61 5.53 22.86
N ALA A 196 -4.68 4.20 22.70
CA ALA A 196 -5.94 3.50 22.42
C ALA A 196 -6.98 3.78 23.54
N GLY A 197 -8.22 4.01 23.15
CA GLY A 197 -9.35 4.36 24.03
C GLY A 197 -9.46 5.84 24.39
N THR A 198 -8.53 6.70 23.97
CA THR A 198 -8.60 8.13 24.26
C THR A 198 -9.47 8.90 23.27
N LYS A 199 -10.02 10.02 23.72
CA LYS A 199 -10.69 10.99 22.84
C LYS A 199 -9.63 11.73 22.03
N VAL A 200 -9.76 11.68 20.73
CA VAL A 200 -8.92 12.39 19.77
C VAL A 200 -9.72 13.54 19.17
N LYS A 201 -9.04 14.67 18.92
CA LYS A 201 -9.60 15.80 18.20
C LYS A 201 -9.15 15.80 16.76
N LYS A 202 -9.94 16.42 15.90
CA LYS A 202 -9.55 16.71 14.53
C LYS A 202 -8.23 17.49 14.52
N GLY A 203 -7.25 16.95 13.82
CA GLY A 203 -5.89 17.49 13.71
C GLY A 203 -4.85 16.80 14.59
N ASP A 204 -5.26 15.93 15.52
CA ASP A 204 -4.31 15.22 16.39
C ASP A 204 -3.52 14.17 15.59
N VAL A 205 -2.20 14.16 15.77
CA VAL A 205 -1.33 13.14 15.17
C VAL A 205 -1.49 11.83 15.91
N LEU A 206 -1.95 10.79 15.22
CA LEU A 206 -2.16 9.46 15.78
C LEU A 206 -0.87 8.65 15.75
N ALA A 207 -0.24 8.57 14.57
CA ALA A 207 0.98 7.81 14.34
C ALA A 207 1.86 8.48 13.28
N LYS A 208 3.17 8.28 13.38
CA LYS A 208 4.17 8.78 12.42
C LYS A 208 5.15 7.67 12.07
N TRP A 209 5.72 7.67 10.87
CA TRP A 209 6.77 6.72 10.49
C TRP A 209 7.83 7.37 9.60
N ASP A 210 8.92 6.65 9.38
CA ASP A 210 9.90 6.96 8.36
C ASP A 210 9.38 6.49 6.98
N PRO A 211 9.10 7.41 6.03
CA PRO A 211 8.58 7.03 4.73
C PRO A 211 9.64 6.37 3.83
N PHE A 212 10.93 6.57 4.14
CA PHE A 212 12.05 6.07 3.34
C PHE A 212 12.55 4.72 3.82
N ASN A 213 12.32 4.36 5.08
CA ASN A 213 12.84 3.12 5.65
C ASN A 213 11.75 2.27 6.29
N GLY A 214 11.70 0.99 5.92
CA GLY A 214 11.18 -0.05 6.80
C GLY A 214 12.18 -0.30 7.93
N VAL A 215 11.70 -0.78 9.07
CA VAL A 215 12.59 -1.14 10.19
C VAL A 215 12.30 -2.57 10.63
N ILE A 216 13.30 -3.20 11.25
CA ILE A 216 13.11 -4.42 12.06
C ILE A 216 13.45 -4.04 13.50
N ILE A 217 12.49 -4.21 14.39
CA ILE A 217 12.60 -3.81 15.80
C ILE A 217 12.62 -5.07 16.66
N SER A 218 13.47 -5.07 17.68
CA SER A 218 13.53 -6.17 18.61
C SER A 218 12.32 -6.23 19.54
N GLU A 219 11.65 -7.38 19.57
CA GLU A 219 10.59 -7.68 20.53
C GLU A 219 11.13 -8.22 21.87
N PHE A 220 12.40 -8.64 21.90
CA PHE A 220 13.02 -9.31 23.04
C PHE A 220 14.33 -8.62 23.46
N ALA A 221 14.66 -8.70 24.74
CA ALA A 221 16.00 -8.36 25.21
C ALA A 221 16.89 -9.59 25.07
N GLY A 222 18.14 -9.39 24.68
CA GLY A 222 19.03 -10.51 24.45
C GLY A 222 20.37 -10.09 23.86
N LYS A 223 21.10 -11.08 23.37
CA LYS A 223 22.35 -10.89 22.66
C LYS A 223 22.13 -11.18 21.17
N ILE A 224 22.69 -10.36 20.31
CA ILE A 224 22.67 -10.58 18.87
C ILE A 224 23.64 -11.71 18.51
N LYS A 225 23.20 -12.62 17.65
CA LYS A 225 24.06 -13.63 17.03
C LYS A 225 23.83 -13.61 15.53
N PHE A 226 24.89 -13.37 14.78
CA PHE A 226 24.88 -13.41 13.33
C PHE A 226 24.99 -14.84 12.81
N GLU A 227 24.16 -15.16 11.82
CA GLU A 227 24.27 -16.37 11.00
C GLU A 227 24.38 -15.95 9.54
N ASN A 228 25.45 -16.38 8.86
CA ASN A 228 25.76 -16.03 7.47
C ASN A 228 25.85 -14.51 7.18
N ILE A 229 26.20 -13.68 8.17
CA ILE A 229 26.50 -12.25 7.98
C ILE A 229 28.03 -12.08 8.01
N ILE A 230 28.66 -12.07 6.83
CA ILE A 230 30.10 -12.13 6.61
C ILE A 230 30.53 -10.98 5.70
N GLN A 231 31.51 -10.20 6.16
CA GLN A 231 32.00 -9.03 5.44
C GLN A 231 32.59 -9.43 4.09
N GLY A 232 32.23 -8.71 3.03
CA GLY A 232 32.65 -8.95 1.65
C GLY A 232 31.91 -10.08 0.94
N THR A 233 31.14 -10.91 1.64
CA THR A 233 30.36 -12.02 1.05
C THR A 233 28.86 -11.80 1.10
N THR A 234 28.34 -11.37 2.26
CA THR A 234 26.90 -11.15 2.47
C THR A 234 26.58 -9.77 3.04
N PHE A 235 27.59 -9.00 3.42
CA PHE A 235 27.44 -7.56 3.64
C PHE A 235 28.71 -6.80 3.24
N GLN A 236 28.56 -5.54 2.88
CA GLN A 236 29.65 -4.60 2.63
C GLN A 236 29.54 -3.39 3.56
N VAL A 237 30.66 -2.74 3.80
CA VAL A 237 30.69 -1.48 4.54
C VAL A 237 30.71 -0.37 3.51
N GLU A 238 29.62 0.38 3.42
CA GLU A 238 29.48 1.54 2.56
C GLU A 238 29.65 2.80 3.40
N THR A 239 30.33 3.81 2.87
CA THR A 239 30.44 5.10 3.54
C THR A 239 29.34 6.01 3.03
N ASP A 240 28.51 6.54 3.92
CA ASP A 240 27.51 7.54 3.58
C ASP A 240 28.21 8.84 3.15
N GLU A 241 28.00 9.25 1.90
CA GLU A 241 28.62 10.44 1.29
C GLU A 241 28.27 11.75 2.02
N GLN A 242 27.14 11.81 2.74
CA GLN A 242 26.72 13.03 3.45
C GLN A 242 27.30 13.13 4.85
N THR A 243 27.32 12.01 5.56
CA THR A 243 27.66 12.01 7.00
C THR A 243 29.06 11.49 7.29
N GLY A 244 29.66 10.76 6.34
CA GLY A 244 30.95 10.10 6.51
C GLY A 244 30.90 8.87 7.43
N TYR A 245 29.71 8.47 7.90
CA TYR A 245 29.55 7.25 8.70
C TYR A 245 29.62 6.01 7.82
N GLU A 246 30.21 4.96 8.39
CA GLU A 246 30.24 3.63 7.78
C GLU A 246 28.96 2.86 8.12
N GLU A 247 28.22 2.46 7.09
CA GLU A 247 27.01 1.66 7.20
C GLU A 247 27.25 0.24 6.66
N LYS A 248 26.71 -0.76 7.38
CA LYS A 248 26.80 -2.16 6.97
C LYS A 248 25.59 -2.52 6.12
N VAL A 249 25.78 -2.65 4.82
CA VAL A 249 24.71 -2.95 3.86
C VAL A 249 24.76 -4.43 3.47
N ILE A 250 23.65 -5.14 3.65
CA ILE A 250 23.51 -6.54 3.24
C ILE A 250 23.58 -6.62 1.71
N THR A 251 24.46 -7.46 1.18
CA THR A 251 24.66 -7.65 -0.25
C THR A 251 24.24 -9.05 -0.69
N ASP A 252 23.85 -9.18 -1.95
CA ASP A 252 23.48 -10.48 -2.50
C ASP A 252 24.71 -11.39 -2.60
N SER A 253 24.58 -12.61 -2.11
CA SER A 253 25.68 -13.58 -2.14
C SER A 253 25.61 -14.43 -3.40
N ARG A 254 26.77 -14.76 -3.97
CA ARG A 254 26.86 -15.73 -5.06
C ARG A 254 26.41 -17.13 -4.62
N ASP A 255 26.54 -17.46 -3.33
CA ASP A 255 26.05 -18.71 -2.76
C ASP A 255 24.65 -18.52 -2.17
N LYS A 256 23.64 -19.06 -2.86
CA LYS A 256 22.23 -18.99 -2.46
C LYS A 256 21.89 -19.77 -1.18
N LYS A 257 22.85 -20.49 -0.59
CA LYS A 257 22.68 -21.14 0.71
C LYS A 257 22.99 -20.21 1.88
N LEU A 258 23.79 -19.17 1.68
CA LEU A 258 24.15 -18.21 2.71
C LEU A 258 23.03 -17.18 2.83
N ILE A 259 22.14 -17.40 3.79
CA ILE A 259 21.00 -16.52 4.04
C ILE A 259 21.35 -15.66 5.25
N PRO A 260 21.57 -14.34 5.05
CA PRO A 260 21.91 -13.44 6.15
C PRO A 260 20.77 -13.44 7.17
N THR A 261 21.05 -13.99 8.34
CA THR A 261 20.05 -14.20 9.39
C THR A 261 20.57 -13.63 10.69
N LEU A 262 19.71 -12.86 11.35
CA LEU A 262 19.99 -12.26 12.64
C LEU A 262 19.16 -12.99 13.70
N HIS A 263 19.85 -13.57 14.68
CA HIS A 263 19.20 -14.21 15.82
C HIS A 263 19.29 -13.33 17.06
N ILE A 264 18.23 -13.38 17.86
CA ILE A 264 18.25 -12.89 19.24
C ILE A 264 18.34 -14.12 20.14
N VAL A 265 19.44 -14.22 20.89
CA VAL A 265 19.64 -15.28 21.88
C VAL A 265 19.44 -14.74 23.30
N ASP A 266 18.89 -15.58 24.17
CA ASP A 266 18.73 -15.25 25.58
C ASP A 266 20.05 -15.41 26.36
N SER A 267 19.98 -15.25 27.70
CA SER A 267 21.13 -15.44 28.58
C SER A 267 21.62 -16.89 28.70
N LYS A 268 20.81 -17.87 28.29
CA LYS A 268 21.14 -19.31 28.26
C LYS A 268 21.75 -19.74 26.92
N GLY A 269 21.64 -18.89 25.90
CA GLY A 269 22.13 -19.15 24.54
C GLY A 269 21.08 -19.75 23.61
N ASP A 270 19.82 -19.82 24.05
CA ASP A 270 18.71 -20.30 23.24
C ASP A 270 18.21 -19.19 22.30
N THR A 271 17.98 -19.52 21.04
CA THR A 271 17.46 -18.58 20.03
C THR A 271 15.98 -18.32 20.30
N GLN A 272 15.66 -17.09 20.69
CA GLN A 272 14.28 -16.63 20.90
C GLN A 272 13.57 -16.38 19.58
N ILE A 273 14.22 -15.66 18.66
CA ILE A 273 13.66 -15.29 17.36
C ILE A 273 14.77 -15.11 16.32
N SER A 274 14.42 -15.29 15.05
CA SER A 274 15.32 -15.17 13.91
C SER A 274 14.71 -14.29 12.83
N TYR A 275 15.48 -13.32 12.33
CA TYR A 275 15.08 -12.40 11.27
C TYR A 275 15.96 -12.62 10.04
N ASN A 276 15.36 -12.94 8.89
CA ASN A 276 16.10 -12.99 7.62
C ASN A 276 16.27 -11.55 7.11
N LEU A 277 17.47 -11.19 6.73
CA LEU A 277 17.79 -9.83 6.29
C LEU A 277 17.73 -9.75 4.77
N PRO A 278 16.89 -8.87 4.19
CA PRO A 278 16.82 -8.70 2.75
C PRO A 278 18.07 -7.98 2.22
N VAL A 279 18.34 -8.17 0.93
CA VAL A 279 19.46 -7.49 0.25
C VAL A 279 19.18 -5.98 0.20
N GLY A 280 20.22 -5.19 0.44
CA GLY A 280 20.16 -3.73 0.52
C GLY A 280 19.68 -3.21 1.88
N SER A 281 19.51 -4.08 2.88
CA SER A 281 19.19 -3.64 4.24
C SER A 281 20.43 -3.17 5.00
N HIS A 282 20.28 -2.12 5.79
CA HIS A 282 21.32 -1.46 6.58
C HIS A 282 21.26 -1.99 8.00
N LEU A 283 22.33 -2.65 8.44
CA LEU A 283 22.43 -3.28 9.74
C LEU A 283 22.86 -2.26 10.80
N MET A 284 22.06 -2.10 11.85
CA MET A 284 22.25 -1.09 12.90
C MET A 284 22.89 -1.65 14.18
N VAL A 285 23.17 -2.96 14.20
CA VAL A 285 23.71 -3.68 15.35
C VAL A 285 24.94 -4.50 14.97
N ASN A 286 25.73 -4.87 15.96
CA ASN A 286 26.92 -5.69 15.79
C ASN A 286 26.71 -7.13 16.30
N ASP A 287 27.52 -8.06 15.80
CA ASP A 287 27.53 -9.41 16.35
C ASP A 287 27.89 -9.36 17.84
N SER A 288 27.25 -10.20 18.62
CA SER A 288 27.43 -10.27 20.08
C SER A 288 27.02 -9.01 20.87
N GLU A 289 26.37 -8.03 20.25
CA GLU A 289 25.86 -6.86 20.93
C GLU A 289 24.68 -7.23 21.87
N LYS A 290 24.64 -6.63 23.07
CA LYS A 290 23.49 -6.76 23.97
C LYS A 290 22.45 -5.71 23.63
N ILE A 291 21.24 -6.15 23.34
CA ILE A 291 20.12 -5.29 22.95
C ILE A 291 19.00 -5.31 23.98
N LYS A 292 18.28 -4.20 24.06
CA LYS A 292 17.03 -4.08 24.80
C LYS A 292 15.85 -4.27 23.86
N VAL A 293 14.70 -4.59 24.44
CA VAL A 293 13.39 -4.56 23.77
C VAL A 293 13.19 -3.17 23.15
N GLY A 294 12.71 -3.10 21.91
CA GLY A 294 12.47 -1.85 21.18
C GLY A 294 13.66 -1.33 20.35
N LYS A 295 14.86 -1.92 20.47
CA LYS A 295 16.02 -1.51 19.66
C LYS A 295 15.78 -1.79 18.17
N VAL A 296 15.97 -0.78 17.33
CA VAL A 296 16.02 -0.94 15.87
C VAL A 296 17.26 -1.74 15.49
N LEU A 297 17.05 -2.88 14.84
CA LEU A 297 18.11 -3.82 14.44
C LEU A 297 18.60 -3.54 13.03
N VAL A 298 17.66 -3.20 12.14
CA VAL A 298 17.88 -3.09 10.70
C VAL A 298 17.00 -1.98 10.16
N LYS A 299 17.55 -1.16 9.25
CA LYS A 299 16.78 -0.25 8.40
C LYS A 299 16.76 -0.84 6.99
N ILE A 300 15.59 -0.91 6.38
CA ILE A 300 15.39 -1.44 5.04
C ILE A 300 14.96 -0.24 4.19
N PRO A 301 15.84 0.32 3.35
CA PRO A 301 15.47 1.38 2.42
C PRO A 301 14.29 0.90 1.58
N ARG A 302 13.16 1.58 1.72
CA ARG A 302 12.03 1.40 0.83
C ARG A 302 12.49 1.95 -0.50
N LYS A 303 12.50 1.10 -1.52
CA LYS A 303 12.55 1.59 -2.90
C LYS A 303 11.31 2.44 -3.06
N SER A 304 11.46 3.75 -2.90
CA SER A 304 10.38 4.67 -3.22
C SER A 304 9.99 4.33 -4.64
N ALA A 305 8.74 3.89 -4.83
CA ALA A 305 8.11 4.17 -6.11
C ALA A 305 8.37 5.67 -6.27
N LYS A 306 9.11 6.07 -7.31
CA LYS A 306 9.22 7.47 -7.72
C LYS A 306 7.82 7.91 -8.11
N ALA A 307 6.98 8.08 -7.11
CA ALA A 307 5.55 8.28 -7.19
C ALA A 307 5.38 9.78 -7.33
N GLY A 308 5.54 10.25 -8.57
CA GLY A 308 5.32 11.65 -8.88
C GLY A 308 6.10 12.16 -10.08
N ASP A 309 7.21 11.51 -10.46
CA ASP A 309 7.96 11.98 -11.62
C ASP A 309 7.41 11.33 -12.90
N ILE A 310 6.86 12.16 -13.79
CA ILE A 310 6.35 11.79 -15.12
C ILE A 310 7.39 10.95 -15.88
N THR A 311 8.69 11.23 -15.69
CA THR A 311 9.79 10.48 -16.34
C THR A 311 9.94 9.05 -15.81
N GLY A 312 9.58 8.78 -14.56
CA GLY A 312 9.54 7.45 -13.97
C GLY A 312 8.20 6.72 -14.14
N GLY A 313 7.11 7.47 -14.39
CA GLY A 313 5.75 6.94 -14.48
C GLY A 313 5.41 6.28 -15.82
N LEU A 314 5.92 6.80 -16.95
CA LEU A 314 5.60 6.25 -18.28
C LEU A 314 6.01 4.77 -18.46
N PRO A 315 7.20 4.32 -18.01
CA PRO A 315 7.53 2.90 -18.03
C PRO A 315 6.50 2.03 -17.29
N ARG A 316 5.98 2.50 -16.15
CA ARG A 316 4.95 1.78 -15.38
C ARG A 316 3.61 1.73 -16.12
N VAL A 317 3.23 2.82 -16.79
CA VAL A 317 2.02 2.84 -17.65
C VAL A 317 2.15 1.83 -18.79
N THR A 318 3.32 1.75 -19.43
CA THR A 318 3.61 0.73 -20.47
C THR A 318 3.51 -0.69 -19.91
N GLU A 319 4.08 -0.95 -18.72
CA GLU A 319 3.95 -2.26 -18.07
C GLU A 319 2.48 -2.65 -17.83
N LEU A 320 1.63 -1.70 -17.44
CA LEU A 320 0.20 -1.93 -17.25
C LEU A 320 -0.53 -2.23 -18.57
N PHE A 321 -0.23 -1.49 -19.65
CA PHE A 321 -0.83 -1.73 -20.97
C PHE A 321 -0.37 -3.04 -21.62
N GLU A 322 0.87 -3.44 -21.37
CA GLU A 322 1.42 -4.71 -21.86
C GLU A 322 1.11 -5.89 -20.93
N ALA A 323 0.41 -5.65 -19.81
CA ALA A 323 0.15 -6.64 -18.76
C ALA A 323 1.42 -7.42 -18.35
N ARG A 324 2.56 -6.70 -18.30
CA ARG A 324 3.86 -7.31 -17.99
C ARG A 324 3.98 -7.52 -16.49
N ASN A 325 4.60 -8.65 -16.14
CA ASN A 325 5.03 -8.87 -14.78
C ASN A 325 6.11 -7.82 -14.42
N PRO A 326 5.96 -7.09 -13.30
CA PRO A 326 6.97 -6.16 -12.85
C PRO A 326 8.27 -6.89 -12.56
N SER A 327 9.39 -6.15 -12.59
CA SER A 327 10.73 -6.69 -12.34
C SER A 327 10.88 -7.27 -10.92
N ASN A 328 10.21 -6.69 -9.93
CA ASN A 328 10.09 -7.22 -8.57
C ASN A 328 8.61 -7.45 -8.21
N PRO A 329 8.02 -8.60 -8.58
CA PRO A 329 6.63 -8.89 -8.26
C PRO A 329 6.46 -9.26 -6.78
N ALA A 330 5.47 -8.64 -6.14
CA ALA A 330 5.03 -9.07 -4.82
C ALA A 330 4.30 -10.41 -4.93
N VAL A 331 4.57 -11.33 -4.01
CA VAL A 331 3.77 -12.55 -3.85
C VAL A 331 2.55 -12.19 -3.03
N VAL A 332 1.35 -12.52 -3.51
CA VAL A 332 0.07 -12.14 -2.89
C VAL A 332 -0.69 -13.39 -2.46
N SER A 333 -1.40 -13.32 -1.33
CA SER A 333 -2.28 -14.43 -0.91
C SER A 333 -3.54 -14.47 -1.76
N GLU A 334 -3.89 -15.64 -2.29
CA GLU A 334 -5.14 -15.91 -3.00
C GLU A 334 -6.32 -16.16 -2.05
N ILE A 335 -6.04 -16.53 -0.79
CA ILE A 335 -7.04 -16.94 0.19
C ILE A 335 -6.88 -16.18 1.50
N ASP A 336 -7.98 -16.06 2.24
CA ASP A 336 -7.98 -15.65 3.63
C ASP A 336 -7.49 -16.80 4.50
N GLY A 337 -6.61 -16.54 5.48
CA GLY A 337 -6.15 -17.60 6.37
C GLY A 337 -5.00 -17.24 7.30
N VAL A 338 -4.56 -18.24 8.05
CA VAL A 338 -3.43 -18.12 8.98
C VAL A 338 -2.14 -18.59 8.31
N VAL A 339 -1.08 -17.81 8.47
CA VAL A 339 0.25 -18.05 7.88
C VAL A 339 1.05 -19.04 8.73
N ALA A 340 1.72 -19.98 8.08
CA ALA A 340 2.74 -20.85 8.66
C ALA A 340 3.97 -20.89 7.75
N PHE A 341 5.17 -20.99 8.32
CA PHE A 341 6.40 -21.05 7.52
C PHE A 341 6.80 -22.50 7.23
N GLY A 342 6.93 -22.79 5.94
CA GLY A 342 7.44 -24.06 5.44
C GLY A 342 8.96 -24.08 5.32
N LYS A 343 9.45 -25.14 4.67
CA LYS A 343 10.89 -25.34 4.45
C LYS A 343 11.41 -24.37 3.38
N ILE A 344 12.69 -24.03 3.49
CA ILE A 344 13.39 -23.29 2.44
C ILE A 344 13.67 -24.24 1.27
N LYS A 345 13.24 -23.87 0.07
CA LYS A 345 13.44 -24.64 -1.18
C LYS A 345 14.13 -23.76 -2.21
N ARG A 346 15.37 -24.13 -2.59
CA ARG A 346 16.14 -23.48 -3.68
C ARG A 346 16.21 -21.94 -3.57
N GLY A 347 16.40 -21.41 -2.36
CA GLY A 347 16.49 -19.95 -2.12
C GLY A 347 15.15 -19.24 -1.92
N ASN A 348 14.04 -19.98 -1.87
CA ASN A 348 12.72 -19.44 -1.54
C ASN A 348 12.25 -19.97 -0.18
N ARG A 349 11.65 -19.09 0.63
CA ARG A 349 10.87 -19.48 1.81
C ARG A 349 9.48 -19.91 1.35
N GLU A 350 9.06 -21.10 1.75
CA GLU A 350 7.68 -21.55 1.59
C GLU A 350 6.81 -20.89 2.66
N ILE A 351 5.75 -20.19 2.25
CA ILE A 351 4.74 -19.60 3.13
C ILE A 351 3.45 -20.36 2.87
N ILE A 352 2.84 -20.91 3.91
CA ILE A 352 1.65 -21.74 3.84
C ILE A 352 0.51 -20.93 4.47
N VAL A 353 -0.56 -20.68 3.72
CA VAL A 353 -1.76 -20.03 4.25
C VAL A 353 -2.85 -21.09 4.36
N THR A 354 -3.43 -21.22 5.54
CA THR A 354 -4.52 -22.16 5.83
C THR A 354 -5.80 -21.40 6.13
N SER A 355 -6.83 -21.59 5.32
CA SER A 355 -8.14 -20.96 5.52
C SER A 355 -8.92 -21.59 6.67
N LYS A 356 -10.00 -20.92 7.09
CA LYS A 356 -10.95 -21.48 8.07
C LYS A 356 -11.72 -22.70 7.56
N THR A 357 -11.73 -22.92 6.24
CA THR A 357 -12.36 -24.08 5.58
C THR A 357 -11.35 -25.18 5.26
N ASP A 358 -10.19 -25.17 5.92
CA ASP A 358 -9.07 -26.10 5.72
C ASP A 358 -8.48 -26.10 4.30
N GLU A 359 -8.70 -25.04 3.52
CA GLU A 359 -8.00 -24.86 2.24
C GLU A 359 -6.56 -24.41 2.51
N VAL A 360 -5.60 -25.14 1.94
CA VAL A 360 -4.17 -24.84 2.13
C VAL A 360 -3.54 -24.39 0.82
N LYS A 361 -3.03 -23.16 0.79
CA LYS A 361 -2.25 -22.62 -0.31
C LYS A 361 -0.80 -22.40 0.09
N LYS A 362 0.13 -22.73 -0.82
CA LYS A 362 1.57 -22.60 -0.59
C LYS A 362 2.16 -21.61 -1.58
N TYR A 363 2.92 -20.67 -1.05
CA TYR A 363 3.58 -19.60 -1.80
C TYR A 363 5.09 -19.71 -1.62
N LEU A 364 5.85 -19.39 -2.66
CA LEU A 364 7.30 -19.37 -2.62
C LEU A 364 7.78 -17.91 -2.70
N VAL A 365 8.26 -17.38 -1.59
CA VAL A 365 8.82 -16.02 -1.52
C VAL A 365 10.34 -16.10 -1.57
N LYS A 366 10.96 -15.35 -2.48
CA LYS A 366 12.43 -15.28 -2.57
C LYS A 366 12.98 -14.73 -1.25
N LEU A 367 14.03 -15.35 -0.72
CA LEU A 367 14.65 -14.89 0.53
C LEU A 367 15.38 -13.55 0.41
N SER A 368 15.71 -13.13 -0.82
CA SER A 368 16.23 -11.79 -1.11
C SER A 368 15.20 -10.69 -0.88
N ASN A 369 13.91 -11.03 -0.95
CA ASN A 369 12.80 -10.11 -0.79
C ASN A 369 12.42 -10.02 0.69
N GLN A 370 11.89 -8.86 1.10
CA GLN A 370 11.37 -8.67 2.43
C GLN A 370 10.04 -9.41 2.57
N ILE A 371 9.98 -10.36 3.50
CA ILE A 371 8.73 -11.05 3.86
C ILE A 371 7.93 -10.15 4.81
N LEU A 372 6.70 -9.81 4.40
CA LEU A 372 5.82 -8.87 5.10
C LEU A 372 4.94 -9.54 6.16
N VAL A 373 4.91 -10.87 6.23
CA VAL A 373 4.11 -11.65 7.19
C VAL A 373 5.00 -12.44 8.17
N GLN A 374 4.45 -12.85 9.31
CA GLN A 374 5.05 -13.73 10.30
C GLN A 374 4.23 -15.01 10.47
N GLU A 375 4.79 -15.94 11.24
CA GLU A 375 4.10 -17.19 11.60
C GLU A 375 2.93 -16.90 12.54
N ASN A 376 1.77 -17.48 12.24
CA ASN A 376 0.46 -17.25 12.85
C ASN A 376 -0.24 -15.92 12.52
N ASP A 377 0.30 -15.10 11.61
CA ASP A 377 -0.42 -13.91 11.13
C ASP A 377 -1.68 -14.32 10.36
N TYR A 378 -2.76 -13.57 10.53
CA TYR A 378 -3.95 -13.68 9.69
C TYR A 378 -3.82 -12.76 8.47
N VAL A 379 -3.90 -13.33 7.27
CA VAL A 379 -3.85 -12.59 6.00
C VAL A 379 -5.19 -12.69 5.27
N ARG A 380 -5.53 -11.63 4.53
CA ARG A 380 -6.69 -11.62 3.64
C ARG A 380 -6.28 -11.93 2.19
N ALA A 381 -7.21 -12.45 1.40
CA ALA A 381 -7.05 -12.56 -0.04
C ALA A 381 -6.73 -11.19 -0.64
N GLY A 382 -5.72 -11.14 -1.52
CA GLY A 382 -5.18 -9.91 -2.07
C GLY A 382 -4.09 -9.23 -1.24
N MET A 383 -3.80 -9.69 -0.01
CA MET A 383 -2.74 -9.12 0.82
C MET A 383 -1.35 -9.58 0.35
N PRO A 384 -0.38 -8.66 0.18
CA PRO A 384 0.98 -9.01 -0.21
C PRO A 384 1.74 -9.70 0.93
N LEU A 385 2.34 -10.86 0.64
CA LEU A 385 3.20 -11.64 1.53
C LEU A 385 4.67 -11.19 1.46
N SER A 386 5.07 -10.53 0.39
CA SER A 386 6.41 -9.98 0.18
C SER A 386 6.35 -8.55 -0.34
N ASP A 387 7.45 -7.81 -0.20
CA ASP A 387 7.63 -6.55 -0.90
C ASP A 387 7.63 -6.75 -2.42
N GLY A 388 7.36 -5.66 -3.15
CA GLY A 388 7.28 -5.64 -4.60
C GLY A 388 6.01 -4.99 -5.13
N SER A 389 5.87 -4.96 -6.45
CA SER A 389 4.65 -4.50 -7.11
C SER A 389 3.69 -5.66 -7.33
N ILE A 390 2.41 -5.46 -7.03
CA ILE A 390 1.38 -6.44 -7.37
C ILE A 390 1.31 -6.56 -8.90
N THR A 391 1.21 -7.80 -9.35
CA THR A 391 1.13 -8.15 -10.77
C THR A 391 -0.25 -7.70 -11.30
N PRO A 392 -0.32 -7.02 -12.47
CA PRO A 392 -1.57 -6.52 -13.03
C PRO A 392 -2.59 -7.60 -13.37
#